data_AF-A0A9X3F2E0-F1
#
_entry.id   AF-A0A9X3F2E0-F1
#
_cell.length_a   1.000
_cell.length_b   1.000
_cell.length_c   1.000
_cell.angle_alpha   90.00
_cell.angle_beta   90.00
_cell.angle_gamma   90.00
#
_symmetry.space_group_name_H-M   'P 1'
#
loop_
_entity.id
_entity.type
_entity.pdbx_description
1 polymer ?
#
loop_
_entity_poly.entity_id
_entity_poly.type
_entity_poly.pdbx_seq_one_letter_code
_entity_poly.pdbx_strand_id
1 'polypeptide(L)' 'METIILRGDSESNARLILELAKKLNFTAKKLSDKDAEEMGIYYSVKEGLESGRLVEEEKVDFLSALNSENDED' A
#
# COMPACT_ATOMS: atom_id res chain seq x y z
N MET A 1 -9.70 9.14 -9.84
CA MET A 1 -10.08 7.88 -9.20
C MET A 1 -9.93 8.08 -7.72
N GLU A 2 -10.97 7.75 -6.95
CA GLU A 2 -10.90 7.78 -5.49
C GLU A 2 -10.72 6.34 -5.00
N THR A 3 -9.72 6.14 -4.15
CA THR A 3 -9.37 4.83 -3.59
C THR A 3 -9.55 4.90 -2.08
N ILE A 4 -10.28 3.93 -1.52
CA ILE A 4 -10.53 3.84 -0.08
C ILE A 4 -9.83 2.60 0.44
N ILE A 5 -9.01 2.76 1.49
CA ILE A 5 -8.34 1.66 2.20
C ILE A 5 -9.03 1.47 3.55
N LEU A 6 -9.46 0.24 3.84
CA LEU A 6 -10.16 -0.12 5.06
C LEU A 6 -9.32 -1.16 5.83
N ARG A 7 -8.96 -0.83 7.08
CA ARG A 7 -8.26 -1.73 7.99
C ARG A 7 -9.19 -2.17 9.10
N GLY A 8 -9.26 -3.47 9.34
CA GLY A 8 -10.04 -4.07 10.43
C GLY A 8 -9.43 -5.40 10.83
N ASP A 9 -9.80 -5.87 12.02
CA ASP A 9 -9.31 -7.10 12.67
C ASP A 9 -10.25 -8.30 12.48
N SER A 10 -11.46 -8.08 11.98
CA SER A 10 -12.49 -9.10 11.77
C SER A 10 -12.61 -9.53 10.29
N GLU A 11 -12.28 -10.80 10.01
CA GLU A 11 -12.40 -11.36 8.66
C GLU A 11 -13.84 -11.38 8.14
N SER A 12 -14.82 -11.67 8.99
CA SER A 12 -16.23 -11.72 8.61
C SER A 12 -16.75 -10.35 8.15
N ASN A 13 -16.36 -9.28 8.86
CA ASN A 13 -16.72 -7.91 8.49
C ASN A 13 -16.04 -7.48 7.18
N ALA A 14 -14.78 -7.87 6.97
CA ALA A 14 -14.06 -7.57 5.73
C ALA A 14 -14.75 -8.18 4.50
N ARG A 15 -15.26 -9.43 4.62
CA ARG A 15 -16.02 -10.07 3.53
C ARG A 15 -17.32 -9.34 3.23
N LEU A 16 -18.06 -8.91 4.25
CA LEU A 16 -19.30 -8.16 4.07
C LEU A 16 -19.07 -6.85 3.32
N ILE A 17 -18.03 -6.10 3.70
CA ILE A 17 -17.64 -4.85 3.05
C ILE A 17 -17.27 -5.08 1.59
N LEU A 18 -16.53 -6.15 1.31
CA LEU A 18 -16.10 -6.48 -0.06
C LEU A 18 -17.30 -6.81 -0.97
N GLU A 19 -18.29 -7.55 -0.46
CA GLU A 19 -19.53 -7.83 -1.19
C GLU A 19 -20.39 -6.57 -1.40
N LEU A 20 -20.42 -5.66 -0.41
CA LEU A 20 -21.09 -4.37 -0.57
C LEU A 20 -20.43 -3.52 -1.67
N ALA A 21 -19.09 -3.45 -1.67
CA ALA A 21 -18.34 -2.70 -2.68
C ALA A 21 -18.62 -3.22 -4.10
N LYS A 22 -18.64 -4.55 -4.29
CA LYS A 22 -19.01 -5.16 -5.58
C LYS A 22 -20.44 -4.78 -6.00
N LYS A 23 -21.41 -4.80 -5.08
CA LYS A 23 -22.81 -4.41 -5.36
C LYS A 23 -22.94 -2.95 -5.79
N LEU A 24 -22.07 -2.09 -5.29
CA LEU A 24 -22.02 -0.67 -5.62
C LEU A 24 -21.16 -0.36 -6.85
N ASN A 25 -20.75 -1.39 -7.62
CA ASN A 25 -19.87 -1.29 -8.79
C ASN A 25 -18.48 -0.71 -8.50
N PHE A 26 -17.98 -0.85 -7.26
CA PHE A 26 -16.58 -0.59 -6.96
C PHE A 26 -15.71 -1.80 -7.25
N THR A 27 -14.49 -1.55 -7.73
CA THR A 27 -13.44 -2.57 -7.76
C THR A 27 -12.87 -2.71 -6.35
N ALA A 28 -13.00 -3.90 -5.76
CA ALA A 28 -12.47 -4.20 -4.43
C ALA A 28 -11.44 -5.34 -4.52
N LYS A 29 -10.30 -5.16 -3.85
CA LYS A 29 -9.25 -6.16 -3.72
C LYS A 29 -8.88 -6.30 -2.24
N LYS A 30 -8.76 -7.53 -1.76
CA LYS A 30 -8.19 -7.81 -0.43
C LYS A 30 -6.67 -7.67 -0.54
N LEU A 31 -6.08 -6.87 0.34
CA LEU A 31 -4.64 -6.71 0.44
C LEU A 31 -4.11 -7.69 1.50
N SER A 32 -2.98 -8.33 1.22
CA SER A 32 -2.18 -8.97 2.25
C SER A 32 -1.42 -7.93 3.07
N ASP A 33 -0.86 -8.32 4.22
CA ASP A 33 -0.04 -7.40 5.03
C ASP A 33 1.18 -6.90 4.24
N LYS A 34 1.79 -7.77 3.42
CA LYS A 34 2.87 -7.40 2.50
C LYS A 34 2.42 -6.39 1.45
N ASP A 35 1.26 -6.61 0.82
CA ASP A 35 0.71 -5.65 -0.16
C ASP A 35 0.42 -4.28 0.50
N ALA A 36 -0.04 -4.29 1.75
CA ALA A 36 -0.34 -3.07 2.50
C ALA A 36 0.93 -2.29 2.85
N GLU A 37 2.00 -2.98 3.23
CA GLU A 37 3.32 -2.40 3.48
C GLU A 37 3.93 -1.81 2.20
N GLU A 38 3.93 -2.56 1.10
CA GLU A 38 4.40 -2.08 -0.21
C GLU A 38 3.62 -0.84 -0.68
N MET A 39 2.30 -0.80 -0.49
CA MET A 39 1.52 0.41 -0.78
C MET A 39 1.87 1.56 0.17
N GLY A 40 2.09 1.31 1.45
CA GLY A 40 2.51 2.31 2.42
C GLY A 40 3.85 2.96 2.02
N ILE A 41 4.80 2.13 1.60
CA ILE A 41 6.10 2.57 1.06
C ILE A 41 5.88 3.41 -0.21
N TYR A 42 5.07 2.92 -1.15
CA TYR A 42 4.75 3.64 -2.38
C TYR A 42 4.20 5.05 -2.13
N TYR A 43 3.21 5.19 -1.25
CA TYR A 43 2.61 6.49 -0.93
C TYR A 43 3.58 7.40 -0.18
N SER A 44 4.39 6.87 0.73
CA SER A 44 5.39 7.64 1.47
C SER A 44 6.48 8.21 0.56
N VAL A 45 6.97 7.38 -0.39
CA VAL A 45 7.92 7.82 -1.42
C VAL A 45 7.28 8.88 -2.31
N LYS A 46 6.06 8.65 -2.77
CA LYS A 46 5.34 9.60 -3.62
C LYS A 46 5.14 10.95 -2.92
N GLU A 47 4.70 10.96 -1.67
CA GLU A 47 4.54 12.17 -0.87
C GLU A 47 5.90 12.87 -0.63
N GLY A 48 6.96 12.10 -0.37
CA GLY A 48 8.32 12.63 -0.23
C GLY A 48 8.80 13.38 -1.46
N LEU A 49 8.57 12.82 -2.66
CA LEU A 49 8.89 13.47 -3.94
C LEU A 49 8.02 14.70 -4.20
N GLU A 50 6.71 14.59 -4.02
CA GLU A 50 5.76 15.69 -4.25
C GLU A 50 5.98 16.87 -3.29
N SER A 51 6.41 16.59 -2.05
CA SER A 51 6.72 17.61 -1.04
C SER A 51 8.14 18.16 -1.12
N GLY A 52 9.00 17.61 -1.99
CA GLY A 52 10.41 17.97 -2.10
C GLY A 52 11.27 17.56 -0.88
N ARG A 53 10.74 16.68 -0.01
CA ARG A 53 11.44 16.12 1.15
C ARG A 53 12.31 14.91 0.80
N LEU A 54 12.15 14.39 -0.41
CA LEU A 54 12.94 13.30 -0.96
C LEU A 54 13.41 13.70 -2.36
N VAL A 55 14.70 13.59 -2.62
CA VAL A 55 15.26 13.79 -3.96
C VAL A 55 15.21 12.45 -4.73
N GLU A 56 15.06 12.47 -6.05
CA GLU A 56 14.89 11.25 -6.86
C GLU A 56 16.08 10.28 -6.73
N GLU A 57 17.28 10.81 -6.46
CA GLU A 57 18.48 10.02 -6.18
C GLU A 57 18.38 9.26 -4.84
N GLU A 58 17.89 9.90 -3.78
CA GLU A 58 17.70 9.31 -2.45
C GLU A 58 16.63 8.21 -2.44
N LYS A 59 15.64 8.31 -3.34
CA LYS A 59 14.65 7.24 -3.56
C LYS A 59 15.27 5.95 -4.07
N VAL A 60 16.22 6.04 -5.00
CA VAL A 60 16.89 4.85 -5.58
C VAL A 60 17.70 4.14 -4.49
N ASP A 61 18.37 4.90 -3.63
CA ASP A 61 19.12 4.37 -2.50
C ASP A 61 18.19 3.74 -1.44
N PHE A 62 17.07 4.38 -1.11
CA PHE A 62 16.08 3.83 -0.17
C PHE A 62 15.45 2.52 -0.66
N LEU A 63 15.04 2.46 -1.94
CA LEU A 63 14.46 1.24 -2.53
C LEU A 63 15.49 0.12 -2.69
N SER A 64 16.76 0.44 -2.93
CA SER A 64 17.82 -0.56 -3.01
C SER A 64 18.19 -1.13 -1.63
N ALA A 65 18.21 -0.31 -0.58
CA ALA A 65 18.39 -0.77 0.80
C ALA A 65 17.27 -1.75 1.24
N LEU A 66 16.01 -1.44 0.93
CA LEU A 66 14.86 -2.31 1.25
C LEU A 66 14.89 -3.67 0.53
N ASN A 67 15.47 -3.74 -0.66
CA ASN A 67 15.64 -5.01 -1.37
C ASN A 67 16.83 -5.82 -0.83
N SER A 68 17.86 -5.15 -0.30
CA SER A 68 19.07 -5.80 0.22
C SER A 68 18.82 -6.54 1.53
N GLU A 69 17.88 -6.07 2.36
CA GLU A 69 17.50 -6.75 3.62
C GLU A 69 16.66 -8.02 3.40
N ASN A 70 16.08 -8.22 2.21
CA ASN A 70 15.26 -9.41 1.90
C ASN A 70 16.08 -10.63 1.40
N ASP A 71 17.40 -10.48 1.18
CA ASP A 71 18.28 -11.54 0.65
C ASP A 71 19.14 -12.23 1.75
N GLU A 72 19.00 -11.87 3.03
CA GLU A 72 19.79 -12.44 4.15
C GLU A 72 19.04 -13.45 5.06
N ASP A 73 17.85 -13.94 4.70
CA ASP A 73 17.14 -15.03 5.42
C ASP A 73 16.93 -16.31 4.58
#